data_AF-A0A4U9HLM4-F1
#
_entry.id   AF-A0A4U9HLM4-F1
#
_cell.length_a   1.000
_cell.length_b   1.000
_cell.length_c   1.000
_cell.angle_alpha   90.00
_cell.angle_beta   90.00
_cell.angle_gamma   90.00
#
_symmetry.space_group_name_H-M   'P 1'
#
loop_
_entity.id
_entity.type
_entity.pdbx_description
1 polymer ?
#
loop_
_entity_poly.entity_id
_entity_poly.type
_entity_poly.pdbx_seq_one_letter_code
_entity_poly.pdbx_strand_id
1 'polypeptide(L)' 'MILPYPPGVPLLMPGEMITEQSRAVLDFLLMLCSIGRHYPGFETDIHGAKRDEDGNYRVRVLKAQ' A
#
# COMPACT_ATOMS: atom_id res chain seq x y z
N MET A 1 -5.21 -4.74 7.60
CA MET A 1 -3.76 -5.01 7.60
C MET A 1 -3.25 -4.73 6.20
N ILE A 2 -2.11 -4.07 6.08
CA ILE A 2 -1.41 -3.84 4.82
C ILE A 2 -0.14 -4.69 4.85
N LEU A 3 0.01 -5.55 3.85
CA LEU A 3 1.14 -6.48 3.74
C LEU A 3 1.65 -6.46 2.29
N PRO A 4 2.77 -5.75 2.02
CA PRO A 4 3.35 -5.64 0.70
C PRO A 4 4.31 -6.80 0.37
N TYR A 5 4.38 -7.16 -0.92
CA TYR A 5 5.40 -8.05 -1.46
C TYR A 5 6.25 -7.30 -2.49
N PRO A 6 7.59 -7.21 -2.29
CA PRO A 6 8.37 -7.62 -1.10
C PRO A 6 8.18 -6.66 0.10
N PRO A 7 8.61 -7.02 1.33
CA PRO A 7 9.27 -8.27 1.74
C PRO A 7 8.31 -9.40 2.16
N GLY A 8 7.00 -9.19 2.17
CA GLY A 8 6.03 -10.21 2.59
C GLY A 8 5.82 -10.30 4.11
N VAL A 9 6.12 -9.24 4.86
CA VAL A 9 5.78 -9.10 6.29
C VAL A 9 4.74 -8.00 6.50
N PRO A 10 3.91 -8.08 7.57
CA PRO A 10 2.95 -7.03 7.88
C PRO A 10 3.64 -5.68 8.07
N LEU A 11 3.18 -4.66 7.35
CA LEU A 11 3.71 -3.29 7.45
C LEU A 11 2.81 -2.37 8.28
N LEU A 12 1.48 -2.55 8.21
CA LEU A 12 0.49 -1.82 9.02
C LEU A 12 -0.62 -2.74 9.53
N MET A 13 -0.90 -2.63 10.82
CA MET A 13 -1.97 -3.36 11.51
C MET A 13 -3.29 -2.55 11.53
N PRO A 14 -4.46 -3.22 11.62
CA PRO A 14 -5.72 -2.51 11.81
C PRO A 14 -5.69 -1.65 13.09
N GLY A 15 -6.07 -0.37 12.97
CA GLY A 15 -6.04 0.58 14.08
C GLY A 15 -4.80 1.46 14.14
N GLU A 16 -3.73 1.11 13.42
CA GLU A 16 -2.56 1.97 13.29
C GLU A 16 -2.82 3.12 12.29
N MET A 17 -2.14 4.24 12.52
CA MET A 17 -2.22 5.44 11.69
C MET A 17 -0.82 5.84 11.23
N ILE A 18 -0.68 6.11 9.94
CA ILE A 18 0.54 6.73 9.41
C ILE A 18 0.55 8.20 9.82
N THR A 19 1.65 8.64 10.42
CA THR A 19 1.89 10.04 10.83
C THR A 19 3.11 10.57 10.09
N GLU A 20 3.44 11.86 10.30
CA GLU A 20 4.67 12.44 9.73
C GLU A 20 5.94 11.70 10.18
N GLN A 21 5.95 11.16 11.40
CA GLN A 21 7.10 10.40 11.93
C GLN A 21 7.26 9.04 11.23
N SER A 22 6.17 8.45 10.75
CA SER A 22 6.16 7.17 10.03
C SER A 22 5.95 7.31 8.52
N ARG A 23 6.16 8.52 7.97
CA ARG A 23 5.90 8.85 6.56
C ARG A 23 6.63 7.95 5.55
N ALA A 24 7.82 7.46 5.93
CA ALA A 24 8.59 6.50 5.12
C ALA A 24 7.78 5.23 4.76
N VAL A 25 6.82 4.82 5.61
CA VAL A 25 5.93 3.70 5.33
C VAL A 25 5.04 3.99 4.12
N LEU A 26 4.48 5.19 4.04
CA LEU A 26 3.67 5.61 2.90
C LEU A 26 4.53 5.76 1.65
N ASP A 27 5.70 6.38 1.77
CA ASP A 27 6.61 6.58 0.63
C ASP A 27 7.05 5.24 0.01
N PHE A 28 7.29 4.22 0.85
CA PHE A 28 7.57 2.86 0.39
C PHE A 28 6.41 2.25 -0.40
N LEU A 29 5.18 2.35 0.12
CA LEU A 29 3.99 1.83 -0.57
C LEU A 29 3.74 2.54 -1.91
N LEU A 30 3.95 3.87 -1.96
CA LEU A 30 3.83 4.65 -3.19
C LEU A 30 4.89 4.25 -4.22
N MET A 31 6.12 3.99 -3.78
CA MET A 31 7.19 3.49 -4.64
C MET A 31 6.83 2.13 -5.24
N LEU A 32 6.31 1.18 -4.44
CA LEU A 32 5.86 -0.12 -4.94
C LEU A 32 4.76 0.00 -6.00
N CYS A 33 3.78 0.88 -5.77
CA CYS A 33 2.72 1.16 -6.75
C CYS A 33 3.25 1.81 -8.03
N SER A 34 4.30 2.63 -7.94
CA SER A 34 4.93 3.27 -9.10
C SER A 34 5.69 2.24 -9.94
N ILE A 35 6.56 1.43 -9.33
CA ILE A 35 7.40 0.49 -10.06
C ILE A 35 6.59 -0.62 -10.75
N GLY A 36 5.58 -1.19 -10.08
CA GLY A 36 4.78 -2.28 -10.64
C GLY A 36 3.79 -1.88 -11.73
N ARG A 37 3.77 -0.60 -12.15
CA ARG A 37 3.02 -0.15 -13.33
C ARG A 37 3.80 -0.29 -14.65
N HIS A 38 5.12 -0.49 -14.60
CA HIS A 38 5.97 -0.37 -15.77
C HIS A 38 6.01 -1.61 -16.67
N TYR A 39 5.93 -2.81 -16.09
CA TYR A 39 6.15 -4.06 -16.82
C TYR A 39 5.01 -5.06 -16.58
N PRO A 40 4.30 -5.50 -17.62
CA PRO A 40 3.31 -6.58 -17.51
C PRO A 40 3.97 -7.85 -16.96
N GLY A 41 3.33 -8.50 -15.98
CA GLY A 41 3.85 -9.67 -15.26
C GLY A 41 4.73 -9.35 -14.04
N PHE A 42 4.97 -8.05 -13.74
CA PHE A 42 5.68 -7.57 -12.55
C PHE A 42 4.81 -6.58 -11.77
N GLU A 43 3.52 -6.86 -11.69
CA GLU A 43 2.56 -5.98 -11.02
C GLU A 43 2.84 -5.87 -9.51
N THR A 44 2.47 -4.73 -8.94
CA THR A 44 2.52 -4.51 -7.50
C THR A 44 1.53 -5.41 -6.77
N ASP A 45 2.01 -6.19 -5.82
CA ASP A 45 1.19 -7.02 -4.94
C ASP A 45 1.23 -6.50 -3.50
N ILE A 46 0.10 -5.93 -3.05
CA ILE A 46 -0.08 -5.41 -1.69
C ILE A 46 -1.41 -5.91 -1.15
N HIS A 47 -1.34 -6.89 -0.26
CA HIS A 47 -2.51 -7.38 0.44
C HIS A 47 -3.09 -6.26 1.33
N GLY A 48 -4.39 -5.98 1.18
CA GLY A 48 -5.08 -4.91 1.89
C GLY A 48 -5.22 -3.60 1.10
N ALA A 49 -4.54 -3.47 -0.03
CA ALA A 49 -4.79 -2.42 -1.02
C ALA A 49 -5.54 -3.01 -2.22
N LYS A 50 -6.49 -2.26 -2.79
CA LYS A 50 -7.23 -2.66 -3.99
C LYS A 50 -6.91 -1.71 -5.13
N ARG A 51 -6.49 -2.26 -6.26
CA ARG A 51 -6.32 -1.52 -7.51
C ARG A 51 -7.69 -1.30 -8.16
N ASP A 52 -7.99 -0.07 -8.57
CA ASP A 52 -9.17 0.26 -9.38
C ASP A 52 -8.87 0.19 -10.89
N GLU A 53 -9.90 0.42 -11.71
CA GLU A 53 -9.82 0.33 -13.18
C GLU A 53 -8.82 1.35 -13.77
N ASP A 54 -8.65 2.50 -13.11
CA ASP A 54 -7.67 3.53 -13.49
C ASP A 54 -6.24 3.21 -13.02
N GLY A 55 -6.06 2.09 -12.31
CA GLY A 55 -4.78 1.65 -11.77
C GLY A 55 -4.36 2.32 -10.47
N ASN A 56 -5.25 3.06 -9.81
CA ASN A 56 -5.01 3.66 -8.51
C ASN A 56 -5.29 2.67 -7.38
N TYR A 57 -4.53 2.79 -6.28
CA TYR A 57 -4.68 1.90 -5.13
C TYR A 57 -5.51 2.59 -4.05
N ARG A 58 -6.51 1.88 -3.55
CA ARG A 58 -7.38 2.32 -2.46
C ARG A 58 -7.25 1.38 -1.25
N VAL A 59 -7.21 1.96 -0.06
CA VAL A 59 -7.18 1.24 1.21
C VAL A 59 -8.42 1.57 2.03
N ARG A 60 -8.86 0.64 2.88
CA ARG A 60 -9.98 0.87 3.80
C ARG A 60 -9.45 1.49 5.08
N VAL A 61 -10.02 2.63 5.47
CA VAL A 61 -9.73 3.33 6.72
C VAL A 61 -11.00 3.47 7.55
N LEU A 62 -10.84 3.68 8.87
CA LEU A 62 -11.94 4.03 9.74
C LEU A 62 -12.46 5.42 9.38
N LYS A 63 -13.77 5.65 9.49
CA LYS A 63 -14.34 6.99 9.31
C LYS A 63 -13.79 7.90 10.39
N ALA A 64 -13.46 9.14 10.02
CA ALA A 64 -13.24 10.20 11.01
C ALA A 64 -14.51 10.35 11.85
N GLN A 65 -14.36 10.40 13.17
CA GLN A 65 -15.45 10.75 14.08
C GLN A 65 -15.77 12.24 13.97
#